data_AF-A0A0N8JZY1-F1
#
_entry.id   AF-A0A0N8JZY1-F1
#
_cell.length_a   1.000
_cell.length_b   1.000
_cell.length_c   1.000
_cell.angle_alpha   90.00
_cell.angle_beta   90.00
_cell.angle_gamma   90.00
#
_symmetry.space_group_name_H-M   'P 1'
#
loop_
_entity.id
_entity.type
_entity.pdbx_description
1 polymer ?
#
loop_
_entity_poly.entity_id
_entity_poly.type
_entity_poly.pdbx_seq_one_letter_code
_entity_poly.pdbx_strand_id
1 'polypeptide(L)' 'MRFHRLQNVQIALDFLKQRQVKLVNIRNDDITDGNPKLTLGLIWTIILHFQVSVPPVPCSPMYLSVLV' A
#
# COMPACT_ATOMS: atom_id res chain seq x y z
N MET A 1 -9.87 3.33 -23.49
CA MET A 1 -10.22 4.55 -22.71
C MET A 1 -9.27 4.68 -21.52
N ARG A 2 -8.35 5.66 -21.54
CA ARG A 2 -7.32 5.88 -20.49
C ARG A 2 -7.91 6.48 -19.21
N PHE A 3 -8.96 7.29 -19.35
CA PHE A 3 -9.65 7.97 -18.26
C PHE A 3 -10.17 7.02 -17.17
N HIS A 4 -10.79 5.90 -17.55
CA HIS A 4 -11.31 4.93 -16.56
C HIS A 4 -10.19 4.29 -15.72
N ARG A 5 -9.02 4.03 -16.33
CA ARG A 5 -7.87 3.47 -15.60
C ARG A 5 -7.30 4.47 -14.61
N LEU A 6 -7.14 5.73 -15.01
CA LEU A 6 -6.72 6.81 -14.11
C LEU A 6 -7.66 6.97 -12.94
N GLN A 7 -8.98 6.90 -13.19
CA GLN A 7 -10.00 7.04 -12.16
C GLN A 7 -9.97 5.87 -11.16
N ASN A 8 -9.81 4.64 -11.64
CA ASN A 8 -9.66 3.47 -10.76
C ASN A 8 -8.42 3.57 -9.86
N VAL A 9 -7.29 3.99 -10.43
CA VAL A 9 -6.05 4.19 -9.67
C VAL A 9 -6.22 5.33 -8.66
N GLN A 10 -6.89 6.42 -9.05
CA GLN A 10 -7.17 7.54 -8.15
C GLN A 10 -7.97 7.10 -6.92
N ILE A 11 -9.04 6.32 -7.13
CA ILE A 11 -9.86 5.76 -6.04
C ILE A 11 -9.00 4.92 -5.08
N ALA A 12 -8.12 4.07 -5.62
CA ALA A 12 -7.21 3.26 -4.82
C ALA A 12 -6.23 4.11 -4.00
N LEU A 13 -5.62 5.14 -4.62
CA LEU A 13 -4.71 6.05 -3.94
C LEU A 13 -5.41 6.87 -2.85
N ASP A 14 -6.65 7.32 -3.09
CA ASP A 14 -7.41 8.08 -2.09
C ASP A 14 -7.84 7.21 -0.91
N PHE A 15 -8.17 5.93 -1.14
CA PHE A 15 -8.37 4.96 -0.06
C PHE A 15 -7.11 4.81 0.82
N LEU A 16 -5.93 4.73 0.21
CA LEU A 16 -4.66 4.65 0.95
C LEU A 16 -4.39 5.93 1.75
N LYS A 17 -4.69 7.12 1.21
CA LYS A 17 -4.60 8.38 1.97
C LYS A 17 -5.55 8.42 3.16
N GLN A 18 -6.78 7.92 3.00
CA GLN A 18 -7.76 7.81 4.11
C GLN A 18 -7.25 6.90 5.23
N ARG A 19 -6.44 5.89 4.88
CA ARG A 19 -5.75 5.01 5.82
C ARG A 19 -4.45 5.60 6.40
N GLN A 20 -4.17 6.89 6.14
CA GLN A 20 -2.95 7.60 6.56
C GLN A 20 -1.64 7.01 6.00
N VAL A 21 -1.72 6.29 4.88
CA VAL A 21 -0.53 5.78 4.18
C VAL A 21 0.20 6.95 3.51
N LYS A 22 1.49 7.12 3.83
CA LYS A 22 2.35 8.15 3.21
C LYS A 22 2.77 7.75 1.80
N LEU A 23 2.04 8.26 0.81
CA LEU A 23 2.38 8.11 -0.60
C LEU A 23 3.34 9.24 -1.02
N VAL A 24 4.64 8.96 -1.04
CA VAL A 24 5.66 9.97 -1.42
C VAL A 24 5.92 9.88 -2.92
N ASN A 25 5.65 10.98 -3.63
CA ASN A 25 5.97 11.14 -5.06
C ASN A 25 5.36 10.05 -5.98
N ILE A 26 4.17 9.55 -5.65
CA ILE A 26 3.41 8.61 -6.48
C ILE A 26 2.16 9.32 -7.01
N ARG A 27 2.02 9.41 -8.33
CA ARG A 27 0.80 9.89 -8.99
C ARG A 27 0.03 8.74 -9.65
N ASN A 28 -1.25 8.97 -9.91
CA ASN A 28 -2.11 8.03 -10.64
C ASN A 28 -1.63 7.82 -12.09
N ASP A 29 -1.09 8.86 -12.73
CA ASP A 29 -0.50 8.81 -14.06
C ASP A 29 0.67 7.83 -14.12
N ASP A 30 1.61 7.94 -13.17
CA ASP A 30 2.81 7.10 -13.10
C ASP A 30 2.51 5.60 -12.99
N ILE A 31 1.45 5.26 -12.25
CA ILE A 31 0.99 3.87 -12.07
C ILE A 31 0.23 3.40 -13.32
N THR A 32 -0.54 4.28 -13.96
CA THR A 32 -1.31 3.95 -15.17
C THR A 32 -0.40 3.77 -16.39
N ASP A 33 0.69 4.54 -16.46
CA ASP A 33 1.74 4.40 -17.47
C ASP A 33 2.71 3.25 -17.16
N GLY A 34 2.64 2.66 -15.96
CA GLY A 34 3.32 1.42 -15.61
C GLY A 34 4.80 1.61 -15.26
N ASN A 35 5.17 2.70 -14.57
CA ASN A 35 6.55 2.91 -14.11
C ASN A 35 6.90 1.87 -13.03
N PRO A 36 7.78 0.88 -13.32
CA PRO A 36 7.99 -0.27 -12.45
C PRO A 36 8.56 0.13 -11.09
N LYS A 37 9.40 1.18 -11.04
CA LYS A 37 10.01 1.67 -9.78
C LYS A 37 8.95 2.24 -8.84
N LEU A 38 8.01 3.01 -9.37
CA LEU A 38 6.94 3.62 -8.59
C LEU A 38 5.85 2.62 -8.20
N THR A 39 5.53 1.67 -9.10
CA THR A 39 4.62 0.56 -8.76
C THR A 39 5.18 -0.33 -7.65
N LEU A 40 6.46 -0.67 -7.70
CA LEU A 40 7.11 -1.44 -6.64
C LEU A 40 7.11 -0.66 -5.31
N GLY A 41 7.41 0.64 -5.36
CA GLY A 41 7.35 1.53 -4.20
C GLY A 41 5.95 1.59 -3.58
N LEU A 42 4.91 1.70 -4.41
CA LEU A 42 3.51 1.69 -3.95
C LEU A 42 3.16 0.40 -3.21
N ILE A 43 3.45 -0.76 -3.82
CA ILE A 43 3.17 -2.07 -3.22
C ILE A 43 3.95 -2.24 -1.91
N TRP A 44 5.22 -1.83 -1.89
CA TRP A 44 6.04 -1.86 -0.68
C TRP A 44 5.42 -1.05 0.46
N THR A 45 4.96 0.18 0.19
CA THR A 45 4.31 1.02 1.21
C THR A 45 3.03 0.37 1.73
N ILE A 46 2.24 -0.27 0.87
CA ILE A 46 1.03 -1.00 1.27
C ILE A 46 1.39 -2.17 2.21
N ILE A 47 2.35 -3.00 1.81
CA ILE A 47 2.80 -4.15 2.63
C ILE A 47 3.27 -3.68 4.01
N LEU A 48 4.14 -2.67 4.05
CA LEU A 48 4.67 -2.14 5.31
C LEU A 48 3.56 -1.64 6.24
N HIS A 49 2.58 -0.91 5.70
CA HIS A 49 1.49 -0.34 6.49
C HIS A 49 0.49 -1.40 6.99
N PHE A 50 0.19 -2.44 6.21
CA PHE A 50 -0.83 -3.42 6.58
C PHE A 50 -0.27 -4.66 7.29
N GLN A 51 0.98 -5.06 7.03
CA GLN A 51 1.57 -6.27 7.63
C GLN A 51 2.49 -5.97 8.81
N VAL A 52 3.18 -4.82 8.81
CA VAL A 52 4.20 -4.50 9.83
C VAL A 52 3.69 -3.49 10.85
N SER A 53 2.84 -2.55 10.44
CA SER A 53 2.28 -1.52 11.33
C SER A 53 1.06 -2.00 12.12
N VAL A 54 0.51 -3.18 11.87
CA VAL A 54 -0.49 -3.77 12.77
C VAL A 54 0.30 -4.37 13.93
N PRO A 55 0.29 -3.76 15.13
CA PRO A 55 0.87 -4.42 16.29
C PRO A 55 0.10 -5.73 16.47
N PRO A 56 0.79 -6.83 16.77
CA PRO A 56 0.11 -8.07 17.02
C PRO A 56 -0.91 -7.87 18.13
N VAL A 57 -2.14 -8.29 17.85
CA VAL A 57 -3.11 -8.51 18.91
C VAL A 57 -2.45 -9.44 19.94
N PRO A 58 -2.40 -9.07 21.23
CA PRO A 58 -1.81 -9.92 22.28
C PRO A 58 -2.56 -11.25 22.48
N CYS A 59 -3.59 -11.53 21.69
CA CYS A 59 -4.47 -12.68 21.82
C CYS A 59 -4.22 -13.79 20.79
N SER A 60 -3.04 -13.86 20.15
CA SER A 60 -2.70 -14.98 19.25
C SER A 60 -1.42 -15.69 19.73
N PRO A 61 -1.49 -16.98 20.14
CA PRO A 61 -0.35 -17.75 20.64
C PRO A 61 0.77 -17.99 19.61
N MET A 62 0.65 -17.48 18.38
CA MET A 62 1.69 -17.61 17.33
C MET A 62 2.91 -16.71 17.55
N TYR A 63 2.86 -15.71 18.44
CA TYR A 63 4.02 -14.81 18.67
C TYR A 63 5.19 -15.48 19.40
N LEU A 64 4.93 -16.53 20.18
CA LEU A 64 5.99 -17.22 20.93
C LEU A 64 6.85 -18.12 20.02
N SER A 65 6.35 -18.53 18.84
CA SER A 65 7.07 -19.44 17.95
C SER A 65 8.08 -18.76 17.03
N VAL A 66 8.08 -17.42 16.97
CA VAL A 66 9.03 -16.63 16.15
C VAL A 66 10.16 -16.04 17.01
N LEU A 67 10.08 -16.19 18.34
CA LEU A 67 11.05 -15.67 19.31
C LEU A 67 11.86 -16.77 20.03
N VAL A 68 11.74 -18.04 19.62
CA VAL A 68 12.58 -19.17 20.07
C VAL A 68 13.38 -19.71 18.91
#